data_AF-A0A085FNF3-F1
#
_entry.id   AF-A0A085FNF3-F1
#
_cell.length_a   1.000
_cell.length_b   1.000
_cell.length_c   1.000
_cell.angle_alpha   90.00
_cell.angle_beta   90.00
_cell.angle_gamma   90.00
#
_symmetry.space_group_name_H-M   'P 1'
#
loop_
_entity.id
_entity.type
_entity.pdbx_description
1 polymer ?
#
loop_
_entity_poly.entity_id
_entity_poly.type
_entity_poly.pdbx_seq_one_letter_code
_entity_poly.pdbx_strand_id
1 'polypeptide(L)' 'MWLDDVIRQFKDMGWTITTPAQAYADPVYRFMPERSGGSLLLAMGRSLGLKPAELGLRLMDDGDFEIEALAQQGL' A
#
# COMPACT_ATOMS: atom_id res chain seq x y z
N MET A 1 32.21 5.41 2.09
CA MET A 1 31.95 4.39 1.04
C MET A 1 30.72 4.86 0.27
N TRP A 2 30.53 4.50 -1.01
CA TRP A 2 29.44 5.07 -1.83
C TRP A 2 28.04 4.96 -1.18
N LEU A 3 27.77 3.87 -0.44
CA LEU A 3 26.52 3.66 0.28
C LEU A 3 26.28 4.65 1.43
N ASP A 4 27.35 5.07 2.12
CA ASP A 4 27.24 6.05 3.20
C ASP A 4 26.82 7.43 2.67
N ASP A 5 27.29 7.77 1.47
CA ASP A 5 26.98 9.02 0.80
C ASP A 5 25.53 9.03 0.30
N VAL A 6 25.03 7.90 -0.22
CA VAL A 6 23.60 7.72 -0.55
C VAL A 6 22.72 7.84 0.68
N ILE A 7 23.09 7.16 1.78
CA ILE A 7 22.38 7.25 3.07
C ILE A 7 22.33 8.69 3.58
N ARG A 8 23.46 9.42 3.48
CA ARG A 8 23.53 10.83 3.87
C ARG A 8 22.60 11.69 3.02
N GLN A 9 22.61 11.52 1.70
CA GLN A 9 21.75 12.28 0.80
C GLN A 9 20.26 12.13 1.16
N PHE A 10 19.79 10.91 1.42
CA PHE A 10 18.40 10.69 1.85
C PHE A 10 18.09 11.40 3.17
N LYS A 11 18.99 11.33 4.15
CA LYS A 11 18.83 12.04 5.43
C LYS A 11 18.78 13.56 5.26
N ASP A 12 19.63 14.12 4.40
CA ASP A 12 19.66 15.55 4.09
C ASP A 12 18.36 16.03 3.41
N MET A 13 17.69 15.13 2.67
CA MET A 13 16.36 15.36 2.10
C MET A 13 15.21 15.19 3.12
N GLY A 14 15.52 14.93 4.40
CA GLY A 14 14.53 14.75 5.46
C GLY A 14 13.99 13.33 5.61
N TRP A 15 14.58 12.33 4.94
CA TRP A 15 14.16 10.94 5.09
C TRP A 15 14.68 10.35 6.40
N THR A 16 13.80 9.62 7.09
CA THR A 16 14.19 8.81 8.24
C THR A 16 14.51 7.39 7.79
N ILE A 17 15.74 6.93 8.04
CA ILE A 17 16.13 5.54 7.79
C ILE A 17 16.01 4.78 9.11
N THR A 18 15.21 3.72 9.11
CA THR A 18 14.95 2.89 10.28
C THR A 18 15.44 1.46 10.07
N THR A 19 15.52 0.69 11.15
CA THR A 19 15.89 -0.72 11.07
C THR A 19 14.69 -1.56 10.61
N PRO A 20 14.90 -2.71 9.94
CA PRO A 20 13.80 -3.61 9.61
C PRO A 20 12.98 -4.00 10.85
N ALA A 21 13.63 -4.27 11.99
CA ALA A 21 12.95 -4.62 13.22
C ALA A 21 11.98 -3.54 13.71
N GLN A 22 12.34 -2.26 13.58
CA GLN A 22 11.46 -1.13 13.91
C GLN A 22 10.34 -0.96 12.87
N ALA A 23 10.64 -1.11 11.58
CA ALA A 23 9.62 -1.03 10.53
C ALA A 23 8.55 -2.12 10.68
N TYR A 24 8.95 -3.37 10.93
CA TYR A 24 8.05 -4.50 11.15
C TYR A 24 7.33 -4.49 12.50
N ALA A 25 7.69 -3.58 13.41
CA ALA A 25 6.94 -3.38 14.64
C ALA A 25 5.59 -2.69 14.38
N ASP A 26 5.40 -2.05 13.22
CA ASP A 26 4.14 -1.41 12.84
C ASP A 26 3.02 -2.48 12.77
N PRO A 27 1.87 -2.25 13.46
CA PRO A 27 0.73 -3.17 13.44
C PRO A 27 0.21 -3.50 12.04
N VAL A 28 0.44 -2.63 11.04
CA VAL A 28 0.06 -2.85 9.64
C VAL A 28 0.62 -4.17 9.10
N TYR A 29 1.83 -4.56 9.51
CA TYR A 29 2.48 -5.80 9.06
C TYR A 29 1.93 -7.06 9.73
N ARG A 30 1.06 -6.92 10.74
CA ARG A 30 0.33 -8.05 11.32
C ARG A 30 -0.95 -8.36 10.57
N PHE A 31 -1.40 -7.45 9.70
CA PHE A 31 -2.54 -7.70 8.84
C PHE A 31 -2.13 -8.52 7.64
N MET A 32 -2.76 -9.69 7.51
CA MET A 32 -2.65 -10.53 6.34
C MET A 32 -3.90 -10.29 5.49
N PRO A 33 -3.81 -9.57 4.37
CA PRO A 33 -4.98 -9.30 3.55
C PRO A 33 -5.52 -10.57 2.92
N GLU A 34 -6.84 -10.68 2.79
CA GLU A 34 -7.50 -11.84 2.16
C GLU A 34 -7.19 -11.95 0.66
N ARG A 35 -6.92 -10.83 -0.01
CA ARG A 35 -6.51 -10.77 -1.41
C ARG A 35 -5.09 -10.23 -1.53
N SER A 36 -4.22 -11.01 -2.17
CA SER A 36 -2.87 -10.60 -2.58
C SER A 36 -2.90 -9.87 -3.93
N GLY A 37 -1.95 -8.95 -4.17
CA GLY A 37 -1.70 -8.39 -5.51
C GLY A 37 -1.88 -6.87 -5.65
N GLY A 38 -2.28 -6.16 -4.59
CA GLY A 38 -2.49 -4.71 -4.60
C GLY A 38 -1.86 -3.97 -3.42
N SER A 39 -2.19 -2.68 -3.25
CA SER A 39 -1.75 -1.89 -2.10
C SER A 39 -2.22 -2.53 -0.78
N LEU A 40 -1.30 -2.77 0.17
CA LEU A 40 -1.61 -3.35 1.47
C LEU A 40 -2.71 -2.57 2.21
N LEU A 41 -2.66 -1.24 2.14
CA LEU A 41 -3.65 -0.37 2.79
C LEU A 41 -5.04 -0.49 2.15
N LEU A 42 -5.14 -0.68 0.83
CA LEU A 42 -6.41 -0.95 0.15
C LEU A 42 -6.99 -2.28 0.60
N ALA A 43 -6.16 -3.33 0.61
CA ALA A 43 -6.61 -4.66 0.99
C ALA A 43 -7.06 -4.69 2.46
N MET A 44 -6.36 -4.00 3.36
CA MET A 44 -6.78 -3.82 4.76
C MET A 44 -8.08 -3.04 4.88
N GLY A 45 -8.23 -1.92 4.15
CA GLY A 45 -9.47 -1.14 4.15
C GLY A 45 -10.69 -1.98 3.76
N ARG A 46 -10.55 -2.82 2.73
CA ARG A 46 -11.60 -3.77 2.32
C ARG A 46 -11.91 -4.81 3.41
N SER A 47 -10.89 -5.39 4.05
CA SER A 47 -11.09 -6.34 5.16
C SER A 47 -11.80 -5.72 6.36
N LEU A 48 -11.71 -4.40 6.52
CA LEU A 48 -12.42 -3.63 7.56
C LEU A 48 -13.81 -3.15 7.10
N GLY A 49 -14.25 -3.50 5.89
CA GLY A 49 -15.54 -3.12 5.32
C GLY A 49 -15.59 -1.69 4.77
N LEU A 50 -14.44 -1.01 4.66
CA LEU A 50 -14.35 0.34 4.10
C LEU A 50 -14.42 0.28 2.56
N LYS A 51 -15.21 1.18 1.97
CA LYS A 51 -15.27 1.35 0.52
C LYS A 51 -14.08 2.17 0.02
N PRO A 52 -13.64 2.00 -1.24
CA PRO A 52 -12.57 2.80 -1.83
C PRO A 52 -12.78 4.32 -1.70
N ALA A 53 -14.03 4.78 -1.84
CA ALA A 53 -14.42 6.18 -1.68
C ALA A 53 -14.20 6.71 -0.24
N GLU A 54 -14.35 5.86 0.78
CA GLU A 54 -14.16 6.20 2.19
C GLU A 54 -12.69 6.26 2.58
N LEU A 55 -11.83 5.57 1.84
CA LEU A 55 -10.38 5.60 2.04
C LEU A 55 -9.74 6.87 1.45
N GLY A 56 -10.50 7.71 0.73
CA GLY A 56 -9.96 8.89 0.03
C GLY A 56 -8.92 8.53 -1.03
N LEU A 57 -8.88 7.25 -1.43
CA LEU A 57 -7.88 6.72 -2.33
C LEU A 57 -8.35 6.98 -3.76
N ARG A 58 -7.56 7.77 -4.50
CA ARG A 58 -7.56 7.74 -5.97
C ARG A 58 -7.04 6.42 -6.54
N LEU A 59 -6.56 5.52 -5.68
CA LEU A 59 -6.07 4.20 -6.05
C LEU A 59 -7.27 3.28 -6.26
N MET A 60 -7.86 3.36 -7.44
CA MET A 60 -8.67 2.26 -7.96
C MET A 60 -7.69 1.17 -8.38
N ASP A 61 -7.94 -0.06 -7.94
CA ASP A 61 -7.21 -1.21 -8.47
C ASP A 61 -7.64 -1.37 -9.93
N ASP A 62 -6.67 -1.53 -10.86
CA ASP A 62 -6.97 -1.72 -12.29
C ASP A 62 -7.92 -2.91 -12.47
N GLY A 63 -7.78 -3.95 -11.63
CA GLY A 63 -8.68 -5.09 -11.63
C GLY A 63 -10.12 -4.75 -11.27
N ASP A 64 -10.37 -3.79 -10.37
CA ASP A 64 -11.75 -3.40 -10.03
C ASP A 64 -12.38 -2.57 -11.15
N PHE A 65 -11.61 -1.68 -11.78
CA PHE A 65 -12.06 -0.94 -12.96
C PHE A 65 -12.46 -1.88 -14.09
N GLU A 66 -11.61 -2.87 -14.37
CA GLU A 66 -11.86 -3.87 -15.40
C GLU A 66 -13.07 -4.75 -15.06
N ILE A 67 -13.21 -5.20 -13.80
CA ILE A 67 -14.36 -5.99 -13.36
C ILE A 67 -15.67 -5.19 -13.50
N GLU A 68 -15.71 -3.93 -13.09
CA GLU A 68 -16.91 -3.09 -13.27
C GLU A 68 -17.21 -2.84 -14.75
N ALA A 69 -16.18 -2.58 -15.57
CA ALA A 69 -16.34 -2.37 -17.00
C ALA A 69 -16.82 -3.64 -17.72
N LEU A 70 -16.40 -4.83 -17.28
CA LEU A 70 -16.84 -6.12 -17.81
C LEU A 70 -18.28 -6.44 -17.37
N ALA A 71 -18.61 -6.19 -16.09
CA ALA A 71 -19.97 -6.38 -15.58
C ALA A 71 -20.99 -5.49 -16.32
N GLN A 72 -20.63 -4.26 -16.67
CA GLN A 72 -21.46 -3.37 -17.50
C GLN A 72 -21.69 -3.90 -18.92
N GLN A 73 -20.80 -4.77 -19.41
CA GLN A 73 -20.93 -5.47 -20.69
C GLN A 73 -21.65 -6.82 -20.56
N GLY A 74 -22.09 -7.20 -19.36
CA GLY A 74 -22.75 -8.47 -19.09
C GLY A 74 -21.81 -9.69 -19.09
N LEU A 75 -20.51 -9.46 -18.88
CA LEU A 75 -19.46 -10.47 -18.79
C LEU A 75 -19.05 -10.75 -17.35
#